data_AF-A0A249MZC0-F1
#
_entry.id   AF-A0A249MZC0-F1
#
_cell.length_a   1.000
_cell.length_b   1.000
_cell.length_c   1.000
_cell.angle_alpha   90.00
_cell.angle_beta   90.00
_cell.angle_gamma   90.00
#
_symmetry.space_group_name_H-M   'P 1'
#
loop_
_entity.id
_entity.type
_entity.pdbx_description
1 polymer ?
#
loop_
_entity_poly.entity_id
_entity_poly.type
_entity_poly.pdbx_seq_one_letter_code
_entity_poly.pdbx_strand_id
1 'polypeptide(L)' 'MRYQLFRDNDHSKPVAQSDEFDSEYKATEWARAWVKSQGDHDRYRFQQIDGGRPMLFLRTVAGQWYGMPLAEEAAA' A
#
# COMPACT_ATOMS: atom_id res chain seq x y z
N MET A 1 11.17 -10.00 -2.09
CA MET A 1 10.18 -9.40 -1.15
C MET A 1 8.80 -9.36 -1.76
N ARG A 2 7.76 -9.81 -1.05
CA ARG A 2 6.36 -9.79 -1.53
C ARG A 2 5.52 -8.83 -0.71
N TYR A 3 4.52 -8.23 -1.34
CA TYR A 3 3.69 -7.20 -0.74
C TYR A 3 2.21 -7.44 -0.99
N GLN A 4 1.38 -6.87 -0.13
CA GLN A 4 -0.07 -6.87 -0.22
C GLN A 4 -0.60 -5.45 -0.13
N LEU A 5 -1.70 -5.20 -0.82
CA LEU A 5 -2.50 -3.99 -0.71
C LEU A 5 -3.81 -4.32 -0.02
N PHE A 6 -4.22 -3.45 0.90
CA PHE A 6 -5.49 -3.49 1.61
C PHE A 6 -6.18 -2.14 1.46
N ARG A 7 -7.52 -2.10 1.46
CA ARG A 7 -8.22 -0.82 1.60
C ARG A 7 -8.14 -0.37 3.06
N ASP A 8 -7.91 0.92 3.28
CA ASP A 8 -7.60 1.47 4.62
C ASP A 8 -8.76 1.31 5.62
N ASN A 9 -9.99 1.30 5.12
CA ASN A 9 -11.20 1.15 5.91
C ASN A 9 -11.48 -0.29 6.37
N ASP A 10 -11.02 -1.29 5.60
CA ASP A 10 -11.19 -2.72 5.89
C ASP A 10 -9.92 -3.47 5.48
N HIS A 11 -9.01 -3.58 6.44
CA HIS A 11 -7.75 -4.30 6.31
C HIS A 11 -7.89 -5.82 6.47
N SER A 12 -9.11 -6.36 6.57
CA SER A 12 -9.31 -7.79 6.85
C SER A 12 -8.86 -8.70 5.69
N LYS A 13 -8.87 -8.19 4.45
CA LYS A 13 -8.51 -8.94 3.25
C LYS A 13 -7.66 -8.10 2.27
N PRO A 14 -6.61 -8.69 1.68
CA PRO A 14 -5.86 -7.99 0.66
C PRO A 14 -6.70 -7.86 -0.61
N VAL A 15 -6.69 -6.67 -1.21
CA VAL A 15 -7.30 -6.39 -2.53
C VAL A 15 -6.33 -6.69 -3.67
N ALA A 16 -5.03 -6.78 -3.38
CA ALA A 16 -4.02 -7.24 -4.31
C ALA A 16 -2.81 -7.83 -3.57
N GLN A 17 -2.11 -8.72 -4.24
CA GLN A 17 -0.83 -9.26 -3.81
C GLN A 17 0.16 -9.18 -4.96
N SER A 18 1.40 -8.81 -4.65
CA SER A 18 2.46 -8.73 -5.64
C SER A 18 3.15 -10.06 -5.86
N ASP A 19 3.82 -10.17 -7.01
CA ASP A 19 4.93 -11.09 -7.19
C ASP A 19 6.13 -10.67 -6.34
N GLU A 20 7.22 -11.42 -6.44
CA GLU A 20 8.45 -11.10 -5.75
C GLU A 20 9.21 -9.93 -6.40
N PHE A 21 9.57 -8.94 -5.58
CA PHE A 21 10.41 -7.82 -5.98
C PHE A 21 11.79 -7.87 -5.32
N ASP A 22 12.78 -7.35 -6.05
CA ASP A 22 14.17 -7.20 -5.62
C ASP A 22 14.42 -5.91 -4.80
N SER A 23 13.46 -4.99 -4.79
CA SER A 23 13.58 -3.66 -4.17
C SER A 23 12.24 -3.08 -3.76
N GLU A 24 12.23 -2.31 -2.66
CA GLU A 24 11.06 -1.56 -2.18
C GLU A 24 10.57 -0.52 -3.20
N TYR A 25 11.50 0.04 -3.98
CA TYR A 25 11.18 1.00 -5.04
C TYR A 25 10.27 0.38 -6.12
N LYS A 26 10.63 -0.80 -6.65
CA LYS A 26 9.79 -1.50 -7.64
C LYS A 26 8.45 -1.91 -7.06
N ALA A 27 8.44 -2.33 -5.80
CA ALA A 27 7.21 -2.69 -5.11
C ALA A 27 6.27 -1.49 -4.93
N THR A 28 6.82 -0.31 -4.64
CA THR A 28 6.09 0.95 -4.56
C THR A 28 5.51 1.38 -5.91
N GLU A 29 6.29 1.26 -7.00
CA GLU A 29 5.80 1.57 -8.35
C GLU A 29 4.69 0.60 -8.79
N TRP A 30 4.79 -0.69 -8.44
CA TRP A 30 3.70 -1.65 -8.64
C TRP A 30 2.43 -1.24 -7.88
N ALA A 31 2.56 -0.92 -6.59
CA ALA A 31 1.43 -0.52 -5.77
C ALA A 31 0.75 0.74 -6.36
N ARG A 32 1.56 1.72 -6.76
CA ARG A 32 1.08 2.94 -7.42
C ARG A 32 0.34 2.64 -8.72
N ALA A 33 0.86 1.76 -9.57
CA ALA A 33 0.20 1.39 -10.82
C ALA A 33 -1.14 0.68 -10.57
N TRP A 34 -1.20 -0.20 -9.56
CA TRP A 34 -2.43 -0.88 -9.17
C TRP A 34 -3.48 0.12 -8.70
N VAL A 35 -3.15 0.99 -7.73
CA VAL A 35 -4.11 1.96 -7.20
C VAL A 35 -4.50 3.02 -8.26
N LYS A 36 -3.66 3.29 -9.27
CA LYS A 36 -4.08 4.13 -10.41
C LYS A 36 -5.15 3.48 -11.29
N SER A 37 -5.07 2.16 -11.50
CA SER A 37 -5.96 1.43 -12.41
C SER A 37 -7.24 0.93 -11.73
N GLN A 38 -7.19 0.66 -10.43
CA GLN A 38 -8.30 0.07 -9.66
C GLN A 38 -8.74 0.94 -8.48
N GLY A 39 -7.98 1.98 -8.14
CA GLY A 39 -8.16 2.73 -6.90
C GLY A 39 -9.23 3.81 -7.03
N ASP A 40 -10.30 3.62 -6.28
CA ASP A 40 -11.52 4.42 -6.32
C ASP A 40 -11.41 5.61 -5.35
N HIS A 41 -10.45 6.51 -5.61
CA HIS A 41 -10.16 7.68 -4.75
C HIS A 41 -9.96 7.33 -3.26
N ASP A 42 -9.44 6.12 -3.01
CA ASP A 42 -9.38 5.54 -1.67
C ASP A 42 -7.96 5.53 -1.09
N ARG A 43 -7.89 5.24 0.21
CA ARG A 43 -6.67 5.01 0.97
C ARG A 43 -6.33 3.53 0.95
N TYR A 44 -5.06 3.22 0.75
CA TYR A 44 -4.58 1.84 0.66
C TYR A 44 -3.38 1.63 1.56
N ARG A 45 -3.45 0.60 2.39
CA ARG A 45 -2.29 0.13 3.14
C ARG A 45 -1.49 -0.84 2.29
N PHE A 46 -0.21 -0.56 2.17
CA PHE A 46 0.79 -1.39 1.51
C PHE A 46 1.71 -2.00 2.54
N GLN A 47 1.78 -3.32 2.56
CA GLN A 47 2.48 -4.05 3.60
C GLN A 47 3.26 -5.23 3.01
N GLN A 48 4.50 -5.39 3.46
CA GLN A 48 5.31 -6.56 3.12
C GLN A 48 4.79 -7.79 3.86
N ILE A 49 4.69 -8.93 3.17
CA ILE A 49 4.15 -10.19 3.72
C ILE A 49 5.02 -10.71 4.87
N ASP A 50 6.34 -10.68 4.70
CA ASP A 50 7.30 -11.26 5.63
C ASP A 50 7.68 -10.30 6.79
N GLY A 51 6.83 -9.30 7.06
CA GLY A 51 7.09 -8.21 7.99
C GLY A 51 7.79 -7.02 7.35
N GLY A 52 7.67 -5.86 7.99
CA GLY A 52 8.15 -4.58 7.48
C GLY A 52 7.20 -3.44 7.82
N ARG A 53 7.71 -2.20 7.82
CA ARG A 53 6.89 -1.05 8.18
C ARG A 53 5.83 -0.82 7.09
N PRO A 54 4.53 -0.85 7.41
CA PRO A 54 3.48 -0.61 6.44
C PRO A 54 3.51 0.85 5.97
N MET A 55 3.14 1.07 4.71
CA MET A 55 2.97 2.40 4.12
C MET A 55 1.52 2.63 3.74
N LEU A 56 1.04 3.85 3.95
CA LEU A 56 -0.21 4.34 3.42
C LEU A 56 0.03 4.96 2.04
N PHE A 57 -0.72 4.49 1.06
CA PHE A 57 -0.86 5.13 -0.24
C PHE A 57 -2.21 5.84 -0.33
N LEU A 58 -2.15 7.12 -0.66
CA LEU A 58 -3.32 7.96 -0.88
C LEU A 58 -3.24 8.56 -2.29
N ARG A 59 -4.35 8.45 -3.02
CA ARG A 59 -4.61 9.29 -4.20
C ARG A 59 -5.58 10.40 -3.79
N THR A 60 -5.18 11.65 -3.96
CA THR A 60 -6.08 12.78 -3.69
C THR A 60 -7.11 12.95 -4.82
N VAL A 61 -8.18 13.68 -4.55
CA VAL A 61 -9.17 14.07 -5.57
C VAL A 61 -8.52 14.84 -6.73
N ALA A 62 -7.48 15.62 -6.45
CA ALA A 62 -6.67 16.31 -7.45
C ALA A 62 -5.74 15.38 -8.26
N GLY A 63 -5.77 14.07 -7.99
CA GLY A 63 -4.95 13.06 -8.67
C GLY A 63 -3.50 12.97 -8.19
N GLN A 64 -3.13 13.72 -7.13
CA GLN A 64 -1.80 13.66 -6.54
C GLN A 64 -1.62 12.39 -5.70
N TRP A 65 -0.38 11.94 -5.59
CA TRP A 65 -0.01 10.71 -4.88
C TRP A 65 0.86 11.00 -3.69
N TYR A 66 0.55 10.33 -2.58
CA TYR A 66 1.34 10.37 -1.37
C TYR A 66 1.59 8.94 -0.89
N GLY A 67 2.84 8.66 -0.55
CA GLY A 67 3.24 7.48 0.22
C GLY A 67 3.71 7.97 1.58
N MET A 68 3.11 7.46 2.65
CA MET A 68 3.44 7.85 4.01
C MET A 68 3.71 6.60 4.84
N PRO A 69 4.82 6.52 5.58
CA PRO A 69 5.02 5.39 6.48
C PRO A 69 3.98 5.49 7.60
N LEU A 70 3.23 4.41 7.82
CA LEU A 70 2.33 4.35 8.95
C LEU A 70 3.19 4.22 10.21
N ALA A 71 2.90 5.03 11.24
CA ALA A 71 3.45 4.75 12.55
C ALA A 71 2.90 3.40 12.99
N GLU A 72 3.75 2.52 13.53
CA GLU A 72 3.21 1.45 14.37
C GLU A 72 2.47 2.18 15.49
N GLU A 73 1.18 1.89 15.68
CA GLU A 73 0.52 2.23 16.94
C GLU A 73 1.37 1.56 18.01
N ALA A 74 2.16 2.36 18.73
CA ALA A 74 2.74 1.93 19.97
C ALA A 74 1.54 1.55 20.84
N ALA A 75 1.30 0.25 20.99
CA ALA A 75 0.25 -0.27 21.84
C ALA A 75 0.38 0.41 23.20
N ALA A 76 -0.62 1.23 23.54
CA ALA A 76 -0.78 1.82 24.86
C ALA A 76 -1.39 0.78 25.81
#